data_AF-A0AAW2X4G9-F1
#
_entry.id   AF-A0AAW2X4G9-F1
#
_cell.length_a   1.000
_cell.length_b   1.000
_cell.length_c   1.000
_cell.angle_alpha   90.00
_cell.angle_beta   90.00
_cell.angle_gamma   90.00
#
_symmetry.space_group_name_H-M   'P 1'
#
loop_
_entity.id
_entity.type
_entity.pdbx_description
1 polymer ?
#
loop_
_entity_poly.entity_id
_entity_poly.type
_entity_poly.pdbx_seq_one_letter_code
_entity_poly.pdbx_strand_id
1 'polypeptide(L)'
;MGSLQEFLSFFLHQFASSRKLWKMELSLFSIRQKDNEHLKEYLQRFNTVMLEVPSATQEVKASAFSQGLLEGDFFKSLAKKVISEFDALLARTAKY
;
A
#
# COMPACT_ATOMS: atom_id res chain seq x y z
N MET A 1 27.93 -24.14 -19.70
CA MET A 1 26.50 -24.45 -19.85
C MET A 1 26.03 -24.98 -18.50
N GLY A 2 25.23 -24.19 -17.75
CA GLY A 2 24.72 -24.63 -16.45
C GLY A 2 23.75 -25.80 -16.62
N SER A 3 23.75 -26.74 -15.68
CA SER A 3 22.87 -27.90 -15.70
C SER A 3 21.42 -27.49 -15.42
N LEU A 4 20.46 -28.29 -15.93
CA LEU A 4 19.03 -28.07 -15.68
C LEU A 4 18.69 -28.07 -14.17
N GLN A 5 19.45 -28.83 -13.37
CA GLN A 5 19.30 -28.89 -11.92
C GLN A 5 19.68 -27.57 -11.22
N GLU A 6 20.75 -26.90 -11.68
CA GLU A 6 21.15 -25.59 -11.16
C GLU A 6 20.11 -24.52 -11.49
N PHE A 7 19.57 -24.55 -12.72
CA PHE A 7 18.51 -23.63 -13.14
C PHE A 7 17.24 -23.81 -12.29
N LEU A 8 16.80 -25.06 -12.07
CA LEU A 8 15.64 -25.36 -11.24
C LEU A 8 15.83 -24.89 -9.79
N SER A 9 17.02 -25.09 -9.22
CA SER A 9 17.33 -24.62 -7.86
C SER A 9 17.20 -23.09 -7.75
N PHE A 10 17.78 -22.34 -8.71
CA PHE A 10 17.68 -20.88 -8.74
C PHE A 10 16.23 -20.41 -8.92
N PHE A 11 15.49 -21.03 -9.83
CA PHE A 11 14.08 -20.73 -10.05
C PHE A 11 13.25 -20.94 -8.78
N LEU A 12 13.41 -22.07 -8.09
CA LEU A 12 12.67 -22.37 -6.86
C LEU A 12 13.01 -21.39 -5.74
N HIS A 13 14.29 -21.03 -5.59
CA HIS A 13 14.73 -20.03 -4.62
C HIS A 13 14.10 -18.66 -4.90
N GLN A 14 14.15 -18.22 -6.17
CA GLN A 14 13.55 -16.95 -6.57
C GLN A 14 12.03 -16.96 -6.39
N PHE A 15 11.36 -18.05 -6.78
CA PHE A 15 9.92 -18.21 -6.64
C PHE A 15 9.49 -18.18 -5.18
N ALA A 16 10.18 -18.90 -4.29
CA ALA A 16 9.91 -18.89 -2.86
C ALA A 16 10.12 -17.49 -2.24
N SER A 17 11.18 -16.79 -2.66
CA SER A 17 11.48 -15.42 -2.21
C SER A 17 10.41 -14.43 -2.67
N SER A 18 10.01 -14.47 -3.94
CA SER A 18 8.91 -13.65 -4.47
C SER A 18 7.59 -13.92 -3.73
N ARG A 19 7.26 -15.19 -3.45
CA ARG A 19 6.06 -15.53 -2.67
C ARG A 19 6.10 -14.96 -1.25
N LYS A 20 7.27 -14.95 -0.61
CA LYS A 20 7.46 -14.33 0.71
C LYS A 20 7.24 -12.82 0.64
N LEU A 21 7.80 -12.14 -0.36
CA LEU A 21 7.59 -10.70 -0.57
C LEU A 21 6.11 -10.38 -0.78
N TRP A 22 5.42 -11.12 -1.64
CA TRP A 22 3.97 -10.95 -1.84
C TRP A 22 3.16 -11.13 -0.56
N LYS A 23 3.47 -12.15 0.26
CA LYS A 23 2.81 -12.34 1.56
C LYS A 23 3.04 -11.17 2.51
N MET A 24 4.24 -10.59 2.48
CA MET A 24 4.56 -9.40 3.27
C MET A 24 3.80 -8.17 2.77
N GLU A 25 3.71 -7.93 1.47
CA GLU A 25 2.91 -6.82 0.92
C GLU A 25 1.42 -6.94 1.22
N LEU A 26 0.88 -8.17 1.16
CA LEU A 26 -0.49 -8.44 1.55
C LEU A 26 -0.76 -8.23 3.04
N SER A 27 0.26 -8.26 3.91
CA SER A 27 0.07 -8.00 5.34
C SER A 27 -0.38 -6.57 5.60
N LEU A 28 0.00 -5.60 4.75
CA LEU A 28 -0.45 -4.21 4.85
C LEU A 28 -1.98 -4.09 4.75
N PHE A 29 -2.61 -4.89 3.88
CA PHE A 29 -4.06 -4.90 3.67
C PHE A 29 -4.85 -5.56 4.81
N SER A 30 -4.16 -6.26 5.71
CA SER A 30 -4.76 -6.84 6.91
C SER A 30 -4.96 -5.79 8.02
N ILE A 31 -4.28 -4.65 7.93
CA ILE A 31 -4.35 -3.60 8.95
C ILE A 31 -5.57 -2.73 8.71
N ARG A 32 -6.58 -2.90 9.56
CA ARG A 32 -7.80 -2.07 9.59
C ARG A 32 -7.81 -1.20 10.85
N GLN A 33 -8.26 0.03 10.71
CA GLN A 33 -8.61 0.92 11.81
C GLN A 33 -9.83 0.34 12.52
N LYS A 34 -9.79 0.24 13.84
CA LYS A 34 -10.91 -0.25 14.64
C LYS A 34 -11.85 0.91 14.98
N ASP A 35 -13.13 0.61 15.24
CA ASP A 35 -14.15 1.63 15.55
C ASP A 35 -13.79 2.54 16.73
N ASN A 36 -13.09 1.99 17.73
CA ASN A 36 -12.67 2.71 18.94
C ASN A 36 -11.18 3.12 18.92
N GLU A 37 -10.53 3.06 17.77
CA GLU A 37 -9.11 3.37 17.62
C GLU A 37 -8.92 4.77 17.03
N HIS A 38 -8.15 5.60 17.72
CA HIS A 38 -7.80 6.91 17.20
C HIS A 38 -6.88 6.79 15.98
N LEU A 39 -7.01 7.73 15.04
CA LEU A 39 -6.22 7.75 13.81
C LEU A 39 -4.70 7.65 14.06
N LYS A 40 -4.22 8.26 15.15
CA LYS A 40 -2.79 8.21 15.53
C LYS A 40 -2.34 6.79 15.89
N GLU A 41 -3.16 6.03 16.60
CA GLU A 41 -2.86 4.66 17.01
C GLU A 41 -2.86 3.73 15.79
N TYR A 42 -3.85 3.90 14.91
CA TYR A 42 -3.89 3.21 13.62
C TYR A 42 -2.63 3.50 12.78
N LEU A 43 -2.26 4.77 12.64
CA LEU A 43 -1.05 5.18 11.91
C LEU A 43 0.22 4.57 12.49
N GLN A 44 0.34 4.48 13.81
CA GLN A 44 1.48 3.84 14.46
C GLN A 44 1.57 2.35 14.07
N ARG A 45 0.46 1.59 14.16
CA ARG A 45 0.44 0.19 13.75
C ARG A 45 0.73 0.01 12.27
N PHE A 46 0.11 0.84 11.43
CA PHE A 46 0.32 0.80 9.98
C PHE A 46 1.79 1.06 9.64
N ASN A 47 2.42 2.07 10.26
CA ASN A 47 3.83 2.39 10.05
C ASN A 47 4.77 1.26 10.52
N THR A 48 4.47 0.59 11.63
CA THR A 48 5.25 -0.57 12.10
C THR A 48 5.30 -1.65 11.01
N VAL A 49 4.15 -2.02 10.44
CA VAL A 49 4.09 -3.02 9.38
C VAL A 49 4.72 -2.49 8.08
N MET A 50 4.56 -1.20 7.78
CA MET A 50 5.18 -0.58 6.59
C MET A 50 6.71 -0.67 6.61
N LEU A 51 7.35 -0.55 7.78
CA LEU A 51 8.80 -0.68 7.93
C LEU A 51 9.28 -2.12 7.68
N GLU A 52 8.43 -3.11 7.95
CA GLU A 52 8.73 -4.52 7.68
C GLU A 52 8.61 -4.87 6.19
N VAL A 53 7.95 -4.03 5.38
CA VAL A 53 7.70 -4.26 3.95
C VAL A 53 8.28 -3.15 3.07
N PRO A 54 9.61 -2.97 3.05
CA PRO A 54 10.24 -1.91 2.28
C PRO A 54 10.06 -2.08 0.76
N SER A 55 9.80 -3.30 0.28
CA SER A 55 9.56 -3.60 -1.15
C SER A 55 8.26 -3.05 -1.70
N ALA A 56 7.25 -2.81 -0.84
CA ALA A 56 5.95 -2.32 -1.28
C ALA A 56 6.09 -0.93 -1.92
N THR A 57 5.50 -0.75 -3.10
CA THR A 57 5.49 0.54 -3.78
C THR A 57 4.66 1.57 -3.01
N GLN A 58 4.84 2.85 -3.33
CA GLN A 58 4.08 3.92 -2.69
C GLN A 58 2.57 3.78 -2.96
N GLU A 59 2.21 3.31 -4.16
CA GLU A 59 0.83 3.07 -4.58
C GLU A 59 0.20 1.94 -3.75
N VAL A 60 0.93 0.84 -3.53
CA VAL A 60 0.48 -0.27 -2.70
C VAL A 60 0.27 0.18 -1.25
N LYS A 61 1.23 0.94 -0.69
CA LYS A 61 1.14 1.51 0.66
C LYS A 61 -0.06 2.44 0.80
N ALA A 62 -0.25 3.36 -0.15
CA ALA A 62 -1.37 4.30 -0.14
C ALA A 62 -2.73 3.58 -0.27
N SER A 63 -2.82 2.55 -1.12
CA SER A 63 -4.03 1.74 -1.30
C SER A 63 -4.36 0.92 -0.05
N ALA A 64 -3.37 0.27 0.57
CA ALA A 64 -3.57 -0.45 1.82
C ALA A 64 -3.99 0.50 2.95
N PHE A 65 -3.37 1.67 3.05
CA PHE A 65 -3.71 2.69 4.05
C PHE A 65 -5.16 3.18 3.89
N SER A 66 -5.56 3.53 2.67
CA SER A 66 -6.90 4.06 2.39
C SER A 66 -7.99 3.00 2.59
N GLN A 67 -7.74 1.76 2.18
CA GLN A 67 -8.65 0.64 2.45
C GLN A 67 -8.76 0.33 3.94
N GLY A 68 -7.66 0.48 4.69
CA GLY A 68 -7.63 0.20 6.12
C GLY A 68 -8.26 1.27 7.00
N LEU A 69 -8.47 2.49 6.49
CA LEU A 69 -9.10 3.57 7.24
C LEU A 69 -10.58 3.33 7.48
N LEU A 70 -11.05 3.73 8.66
CA LEU A 70 -12.47 3.83 8.93
C LEU A 70 -13.05 5.05 8.22
N GLU A 71 -14.29 4.95 7.75
CA GLU A 71 -15.02 6.10 7.25
C GLU A 71 -15.27 7.10 8.38
N GLY A 72 -14.58 8.23 8.31
CA GLY A 72 -14.66 9.30 9.30
C GLY A 72 -14.20 10.63 8.72
N ASP A 73 -14.07 11.64 9.57
CA ASP A 73 -13.77 13.02 9.12
C ASP A 73 -12.44 13.10 8.36
N PHE A 74 -11.44 12.33 8.78
CA PHE A 74 -10.17 12.25 8.07
C PHE A 74 -10.33 11.67 6.67
N PHE A 75 -11.02 10.52 6.53
CA PHE A 75 -11.30 9.91 5.23
C PHE A 75 -12.05 10.87 4.29
N LYS A 76 -13.09 11.54 4.82
CA LYS A 76 -13.86 12.55 4.07
C LYS A 76 -12.99 13.73 3.64
N SER A 77 -12.07 14.18 4.50
CA SER A 77 -11.14 15.27 4.16
C SER A 77 -10.18 14.89 3.03
N LEU A 78 -9.72 13.64 2.98
CA LEU A 78 -8.90 13.11 1.88
C LEU A 78 -9.69 13.13 0.56
N ALA A 79 -10.91 12.60 0.58
CA ALA A 79 -11.78 12.59 -0.61
C ALA A 79 -12.03 14.01 -1.15
N LYS A 80 -12.33 14.96 -0.26
CA LYS A 80 -12.55 16.37 -0.62
C LYS A 80 -11.31 16.98 -1.27
N LYS A 81 -10.12 16.69 -0.74
CA LYS A 81 -8.86 17.19 -1.30
C LYS A 81 -8.63 16.66 -2.71
N VAL A 82 -8.81 15.35 -2.94
CA VAL A 82 -8.67 14.72 -4.26
C VAL A 82 -9.60 15.36 -5.29
N ILE A 83 -10.87 15.58 -4.92
CA ILE A 83 -11.85 16.25 -5.79
C ILE A 83 -11.37 17.67 -6.15
N SER A 84 -10.92 18.45 -5.15
CA SER A 84 -10.46 19.83 -5.40
C SER A 84 -9.21 19.91 -6.28
N GLU A 85 -8.28 18.97 -6.15
CA GLU A 85 -7.08 18.91 -7.00
C GLU A 85 -7.47 18.56 -8.44
N PHE A 86 -8.43 17.65 -8.63
CA PHE A 86 -8.95 17.32 -9.95
C PHE A 86 -9.67 18.51 -10.61
N ASP A 87 -10.53 19.21 -9.88
CA ASP A 87 -11.21 20.41 -10.37
C ASP A 87 -10.21 21.50 -10.79
N ALA A 88 -9.16 21.70 -10.00
CA ALA A 88 -8.10 22.65 -10.30
C ALA A 88 -7.32 22.27 -11.58
N LEU A 89 -7.06 20.97 -11.79
CA LEU A 89 -6.43 20.47 -13.00
C LEU A 89 -7.32 20.71 -14.24
N LEU A 90 -8.62 20.40 -14.15
CA LEU A 90 -9.57 20.65 -15.23
C LEU A 90 -9.62 22.14 -15.61
N ALA A 91 -9.74 23.02 -14.61
CA ALA A 91 -9.75 24.46 -14.83
C ALA A 91 -8.47 24.95 -15.54
N ARG A 92 -7.31 24.37 -15.20
CA ARG A 92 -6.04 24.69 -15.87
C ARG A 92 -6.02 24.23 -17.32
N THR A 93 -6.56 23.05 -17.63
CA THR A 93 -6.59 22.55 -19.02
C THR A 93 -7.48 23.39 -19.94
N ALA A 94 -8.57 23.96 -19.42
CA ALA A 94 -9.44 24.85 -20.19
C ALA A 94 -8.79 26.19 -20.60
N LYS A 95 -7.60 26.49 -20.08
CA LYS A 95 -6.84 27.70 -20.38
C LYS A 95 -5.77 27.51 -21.47
N TYR A 96 -5.53 26.27 -21.89
CA TYR A 96 -4.61 25.92 -22.99
C TYR A 96 -5.40 25.42 -24.19
#